data_AF-A0A0R1KPR2-F1
#
_entry.id   AF-A0A0R1KPR2-F1
#
_cell.length_a   1.000
_cell.length_b   1.000
_cell.length_c   1.000
_cell.angle_alpha   90.00
_cell.angle_beta   90.00
_cell.angle_gamma   90.00
#
_symmetry.space_group_name_H-M   'P 1'
#
loop_
_entity.id
_entity.type
_entity.pdbx_description
1 polymer ?
#
loop_
_entity_poly.entity_id
_entity_poly.type
_entity_poly.pdbx_seq_one_letter_code
_entity_poly.pdbx_strand_id
1 'polypeptide(L)'
;MYFSPEFLQNTLYIVAAILILFILIVIGYKIKHNIKIWDKSFTLALIVLANTLYSILSGFFDMPYELSSIITGGLSLVAFGYIVVIIWELHKQRKSIKSK
;
A
#
# COMPACT_ATOMS: atom_id res chain seq x y z
N MET A 1 -5.26 -13.33 -22.37
CA MET A 1 -4.22 -12.59 -23.12
C MET A 1 -3.23 -12.08 -22.07
N TYR A 2 -2.00 -12.58 -22.07
CA TYR A 2 -0.99 -12.09 -21.12
C TYR A 2 -0.47 -10.75 -21.62
N PHE A 3 -0.49 -9.73 -20.76
CA PHE A 3 0.16 -8.46 -21.04
C PHE A 3 1.66 -8.69 -21.21
N SER A 4 2.31 -7.90 -22.07
CA SER A 4 3.76 -8.00 -22.23
C SER A 4 4.46 -7.63 -20.91
N PRO A 5 5.62 -8.25 -20.59
CA PRO A 5 6.40 -7.89 -19.41
C PRO A 5 6.74 -6.39 -19.35
N GLU A 6 7.03 -5.79 -20.51
CA GLU A 6 7.29 -4.35 -20.65
C GLU A 6 6.08 -3.49 -20.29
N PHE A 7 4.88 -3.90 -20.73
CA PHE A 7 3.64 -3.20 -20.37
C PHE A 7 3.35 -3.26 -18.87
N LEU A 8 3.59 -4.43 -18.26
CA LEU A 8 3.44 -4.63 -16.81
C LEU A 8 4.42 -3.74 -16.02
N GLN A 9 5.69 -3.71 -16.41
CA GLN A 9 6.68 -2.82 -15.79
C GLN A 9 6.30 -1.35 -15.94
N ASN A 10 5.92 -0.91 -17.14
CA ASN A 10 5.56 0.48 -17.39
C ASN A 10 4.35 0.92 -16.54
N THR A 11 3.36 0.03 -16.41
CA THR A 11 2.20 0.26 -15.55
C THR A 11 2.61 0.36 -14.07
N LEU A 12 3.51 -0.51 -13.60
CA LEU A 12 4.03 -0.47 -12.24
C LEU A 12 4.75 0.86 -11.93
N TYR A 13 5.53 1.41 -12.87
CA TYR A 13 6.16 2.72 -12.69
C TYR A 13 5.14 3.84 -12.53
N ILE A 14 4.10 3.85 -13.37
CA ILE A 14 3.03 4.85 -13.29
C ILE A 14 2.31 4.75 -11.95
N VAL A 15 1.96 3.52 -11.52
CA VAL A 15 1.32 3.28 -10.22
C VAL A 15 2.21 3.75 -9.07
N ALA A 16 3.51 3.45 -9.11
CA ALA A 16 4.46 3.90 -8.09
C ALA A 16 4.53 5.42 -8.01
N ALA A 17 4.61 6.10 -9.16
CA ALA A 17 4.66 7.56 -9.23
C ALA A 17 3.40 8.21 -8.63
N ILE A 18 2.22 7.70 -8.98
CA ILE A 18 0.94 8.18 -8.42
C ILE A 18 0.88 7.93 -6.91
N LEU A 19 1.31 6.76 -6.45
CA LEU A 19 1.28 6.40 -5.03
C LEU A 19 2.21 7.28 -4.20
N ILE A 20 3.43 7.56 -4.69
CA ILE A 20 4.37 8.48 -4.03
C ILE A 20 3.77 9.88 -3.97
N LEU A 21 3.22 10.40 -5.07
CA LEU A 21 2.59 11.72 -5.09
C LEU A 21 1.43 11.80 -4.08
N PHE A 22 0.59 10.78 -4.03
CA PHE A 22 -0.51 10.69 -3.09
C PHE A 22 -0.02 10.70 -1.63
N ILE A 23 1.00 9.91 -1.31
CA ILE A 23 1.61 9.87 0.03
C ILE A 23 2.15 11.25 0.41
N LEU A 24 2.86 11.94 -0.48
CA LEU A 24 3.40 13.28 -0.23
C LEU A 24 2.29 14.31 0.04
N ILE A 25 1.22 14.30 -0.75
CA ILE A 25 0.06 15.18 -0.56
C ILE A 25 -0.58 14.93 0.82
N VAL A 26 -0.78 13.66 1.19
CA VAL A 26 -1.36 13.27 2.49
C VAL A 26 -0.46 13.71 3.64
N ILE A 27 0.86 13.53 3.52
CA ILE A 27 1.82 14.02 4.53
C ILE A 27 1.71 15.53 4.67
N GLY A 28 1.74 16.27 3.56
CA GLY A 28 1.64 17.73 3.57
C GLY A 28 0.33 18.22 4.22
N TYR A 29 -0.79 17.57 3.90
CA TYR A 29 -2.08 17.83 4.54
C TYR A 29 -2.02 17.58 6.06
N LYS A 30 -1.50 16.42 6.48
CA LYS A 30 -1.44 16.09 7.91
C LYS A 30 -0.54 17.02 8.70
N ILE A 31 0.60 17.41 8.14
CA ILE A 31 1.51 18.40 8.75
C ILE A 31 0.79 19.73 8.92
N LYS A 32 0.13 20.23 7.86
CA LYS A 32 -0.60 21.51 7.89
C LYS A 32 -1.70 21.54 8.96
N HIS A 33 -2.38 20.42 9.17
CA HIS A 33 -3.50 20.31 10.12
C HIS A 33 -3.09 19.75 11.50
N ASN A 34 -1.79 19.58 11.77
CA ASN A 34 -1.27 19.00 13.02
C ASN A 34 -1.89 17.64 13.37
N ILE A 35 -2.14 16.83 12.33
CA ILE A 35 -2.67 15.47 12.44
C ILE A 35 -1.49 14.50 12.51
N LYS A 36 -1.62 13.45 13.32
CA LYS A 36 -0.62 12.40 13.42
C LYS A 36 -0.31 11.79 12.04
N ILE A 37 0.94 11.92 11.59
CA ILE A 37 1.40 11.41 10.28
C ILE A 37 1.30 9.88 10.26
N TRP A 38 1.79 9.25 11.33
CA TRP A 38 1.84 7.81 11.47
C TRP A 38 0.50 7.24 11.96
N ASP A 39 -0.34 6.83 11.01
CA ASP A 39 -1.57 6.09 11.27
C ASP A 39 -1.61 4.78 10.47
N LYS A 40 -2.69 4.03 10.66
CA LYS A 40 -2.89 2.73 10.02
C LYS A 40 -2.97 2.85 8.50
N SER A 41 -3.64 3.88 8.00
CA SER A 41 -3.77 4.15 6.57
C SER A 41 -2.43 4.52 5.93
N PHE A 42 -1.60 5.30 6.63
CA PHE A 42 -0.24 5.64 6.20
C PHE A 42 0.66 4.41 6.18
N THR A 43 0.56 3.56 7.21
CA THR A 43 1.33 2.30 7.26
C THR A 43 0.93 1.38 6.10
N LEU A 44 -0.37 1.25 5.83
CA LEU A 44 -0.89 0.49 4.68
C LEU A 44 -0.34 1.03 3.36
N ALA A 45 -0.37 2.36 3.16
CA ALA A 45 0.15 3.00 1.95
C ALA A 45 1.66 2.72 1.77
N LEU A 46 2.44 2.73 2.85
CA LEU A 46 3.86 2.39 2.82
C LEU A 46 4.11 0.91 2.47
N ILE A 47 3.32 -0.02 3.01
CA ILE A 47 3.41 -1.45 2.68
C ILE A 47 3.13 -1.68 1.19
N VAL A 48 2.08 -1.03 0.67
CA VAL A 48 1.73 -1.11 -0.76
C VAL A 48 2.85 -0.50 -1.63
N LEU A 49 3.43 0.62 -1.21
CA LEU A 49 4.58 1.21 -1.91
C LEU A 49 5.79 0.28 -1.90
N ALA A 50 6.13 -0.29 -0.75
CA ALA A 50 7.24 -1.25 -0.64
C ALA A 50 7.03 -2.47 -1.55
N ASN A 51 5.80 -3.01 -1.61
CA ASN A 51 5.48 -4.11 -2.49
C ASN A 51 5.57 -3.72 -3.98
N THR A 52 5.14 -2.51 -4.32
CA THR A 52 5.21 -1.98 -5.70
C THR A 52 6.67 -1.80 -6.13
N LEU A 53 7.51 -1.24 -5.26
CA LEU A 53 8.94 -1.10 -5.50
C LEU A 53 9.63 -2.47 -5.60
N TYR A 54 9.25 -3.42 -4.76
CA TYR A 54 9.77 -4.80 -4.84
C TYR A 54 9.45 -5.44 -6.19
N SER A 55 8.20 -5.34 -6.65
CA SER A 55 7.79 -5.85 -7.97
C SER A 55 8.56 -5.19 -9.11
N ILE A 56 8.80 -3.87 -9.03
CA ILE A 56 9.66 -3.15 -10.00
C ILE A 56 11.08 -3.72 -9.99
N LEU A 57 11.69 -3.89 -8.81
CA LEU A 57 13.04 -4.43 -8.65
C LEU A 57 13.15 -5.87 -9.19
N SER A 58 12.13 -6.70 -8.99
CA SER A 58 12.10 -8.06 -9.54
C SER A 58 12.04 -8.11 -11.07
N GLY A 59 11.67 -7.00 -11.72
CA GLY A 59 11.75 -6.84 -13.17
C GLY A 59 13.16 -6.60 -13.70
N PHE A 60 14.12 -6.25 -12.85
CA PHE A 60 15.54 -6.02 -13.21
C PHE A 60 16.47 -7.13 -12.74
N PHE A 61 16.13 -7.80 -11.64
CA PHE A 61 16.91 -8.86 -11.05
C PHE A 61 16.09 -10.16 -11.07
N ASP A 62 16.68 -11.24 -11.60
CA ASP A 62 16.14 -12.59 -11.44
C ASP A 62 16.26 -13.01 -9.97
N MET A 63 15.31 -12.56 -9.16
CA MET A 63 15.22 -12.94 -7.76
C MET A 63 14.71 -14.38 -7.63
N PRO A 64 15.21 -15.16 -6.66
CA PRO A 64 14.71 -16.50 -6.41
C PRO A 64 13.19 -16.47 -6.18
N TYR A 65 12.47 -17.37 -6.84
CA TYR A 65 11.01 -17.45 -6.73
C TYR A 65 10.54 -17.55 -5.27
N GLU A 66 11.24 -18.33 -4.45
CA GLU A 66 10.94 -18.49 -3.02
C GLU A 66 11.02 -17.17 -2.25
N LEU A 67 12.06 -16.36 -2.51
CA LEU A 67 12.24 -15.06 -1.88
C LEU A 67 11.16 -14.07 -2.31
N SER A 68 10.84 -14.05 -3.61
CA SER A 68 9.78 -13.20 -4.17
C SER A 68 8.41 -13.55 -3.62
N SER A 69 8.10 -14.85 -3.52
CA SER A 69 6.86 -15.35 -2.94
C SER A 69 6.71 -14.95 -1.47
N ILE A 70 7.78 -15.09 -0.67
CA ILE A 70 7.77 -14.71 0.76
C ILE A 70 7.56 -13.20 0.92
N ILE A 71 8.26 -12.37 0.14
CA ILE A 71 8.19 -10.91 0.28
C ILE A 71 6.84 -10.39 -0.20
N THR A 72 6.42 -10.73 -1.42
CA THR A 72 5.15 -10.27 -1.97
C THR A 72 3.97 -10.85 -1.20
N GLY A 73 4.01 -12.13 -0.85
CA GLY A 73 2.97 -12.78 -0.04
C GLY A 73 2.90 -12.19 1.37
N GLY A 74 4.04 -11.99 2.02
CA GLY A 74 4.15 -11.39 3.35
C GLY A 74 3.63 -9.96 3.39
N LEU A 75 4.11 -9.09 2.48
CA LEU A 75 3.63 -7.70 2.38
C LEU A 75 2.12 -7.65 2.08
N SER A 76 1.61 -8.53 1.22
CA SER A 76 0.17 -8.63 0.93
C SER A 76 -0.64 -9.06 2.16
N LEU A 77 -0.13 -10.01 2.96
CA LEU A 77 -0.77 -10.44 4.20
C LEU A 77 -0.83 -9.30 5.23
N VAL A 78 0.27 -8.55 5.39
CA VAL A 78 0.30 -7.39 6.29
C VAL A 78 -0.69 -6.33 5.81
N ALA A 79 -0.72 -6.03 4.51
CA ALA A 79 -1.70 -5.10 3.94
C ALA A 79 -3.13 -5.54 4.21
N PHE A 80 -3.45 -6.82 4.01
CA PHE A 80 -4.76 -7.38 4.31
C PHE A 80 -5.12 -7.24 5.79
N GLY A 81 -4.20 -7.54 6.71
CA GLY A 81 -4.40 -7.35 8.15
C GLY A 81 -4.77 -5.90 8.50
N TYR A 82 -4.08 -4.92 7.91
CA TYR A 82 -4.40 -3.50 8.11
C TYR A 82 -5.77 -3.13 7.54
N ILE A 83 -6.17 -3.65 6.38
CA ILE A 83 -7.50 -3.42 5.81
C ILE A 83 -8.59 -3.94 6.75
N VAL A 84 -8.44 -5.15 7.29
CA VAL A 84 -9.39 -5.74 8.25
C VAL A 84 -9.51 -4.87 9.50
N VAL A 85 -8.39 -4.38 10.04
CA VAL A 85 -8.39 -3.48 11.20
C VAL A 85 -9.12 -2.16 10.89
N ILE A 86 -8.88 -1.56 9.71
CA ILE A 86 -9.54 -0.32 9.30
C ILE A 86 -11.06 -0.53 9.17
N ILE A 87 -11.49 -1.61 8.50
CA ILE A 87 -12.92 -1.94 8.35
C ILE A 87 -13.58 -2.17 9.72
N TRP A 88 -12.90 -2.88 10.63
CA TRP A 88 -13.39 -3.13 11.97
C TRP A 88 -13.57 -1.84 12.77
N GLU A 89 -12.63 -0.89 12.66
CA GLU A 89 -12.75 0.43 13.30
C GLU A 89 -13.91 1.25 12.72
N LEU A 90 -14.07 1.28 11.39
CA LEU A 90 -15.20 1.93 10.73
C LEU A 90 -16.54 1.35 11.20
N HIS A 91 -16.61 0.02 11.33
CA HIS A 91 -17.81 -0.66 11.83
C HIS A 91 -18.11 -0.31 13.30
N LYS A 92 -17.08 -0.22 14.16
CA LYS A 92 -17.22 0.23 15.56
C LYS A 92 -17.72 1.68 15.65
N GLN A 93 -17.13 2.58 14.87
CA GLN A 93 -17.54 4.00 14.85
C GLN A 93 -19.00 4.16 14.42
N ARG A 94 -19.44 3.40 13.42
CA ARG A 94 -20.84 3.42 12.94
C ARG A 94 -21.84 2.97 14.01
N LYS A 95 -21.49 1.98 14.84
CA LYS A 95 -22.34 1.54 15.97
C LYS A 95 -22.43 2.59 17.07
N SER A 96 -21.34 3.29 17.37
CA SER A 96 -21.30 4.37 18.37
C SER A 96 -22.20 5.54 17.97
N ILE A 97 -22.15 5.97 16.71
CA ILE A 97 -22.97 7.09 16.20
C ILE A 97 -24.47 6.74 16.21
N LYS A 98 -24.84 5.48 15.94
CA LYS A 98 -26.25 5.03 15.97
C LYS A 98 -26.84 4.87 17.38
N SER A 99 -26.00 4.91 18.41
CA SER A 99 -26.39 4.71 19.82
C SER A 99 -26.57 6.02 20.59
N LYS A 100 -26.32 7.17 19.96
CA LYS A 100 -26.60 8.52 20.47
C LYS A 100 -27.79 9.10 19.73
#